data_AF-G2KS24-F1
#
_entry.id   AF-G2KS24-F1
#
_cell.length_a   1.000
_cell.length_b   1.000
_cell.length_c   1.000
_cell.angle_alpha   90.00
_cell.angle_beta   90.00
_cell.angle_gamma   90.00
#
_symmetry.space_group_name_H-M   'P 1'
#
loop_
_entity.id
_entity.type
_entity.pdbx_description
1 polymer ?
#
loop_
_entity_poly.entity_id
_entity_poly.type
_entity_poly.pdbx_seq_one_letter_code
_entity_poly.pdbx_strand_id
1 'polypeptide(L)'
;MRGFKIACLSAALCALITSGAAHAKDPAEHLYKPDPAYPPQPAMFVLRDQDSTIYMFGSAHKIEKHMKWRTPLFNEALAKSDTLWLESTYTNMLDPSLRREQALSSFDTGTSLSRRLTPEQREKMEKLMAESGLQWTDLDRMKPWLAADALSAEFYGAKMQNNHKETDKTQKYKRRKITGGVEYILETSALGIPRKAIEPIRDHYLLFSNLPDADQMDYLTYTVDRLLEETAEKSDHKIDSLQKAWLNGDLPTQDELANGDMRRKMPGLYSAMMPERNIRITDAIIRELNGSGDDFIVIGSAHFAGPDSVLRMLIERGYTPERVYDTNEPETSFSNKSFYPPLYGEGKIMPKAVTMSLLPSKTNRVDEVVVRLTTPVAYHFCGRVSPMLHMIIPEQDSMTIYTGPYYITQYPKEKQDDCGSPTKTSTLDIPLALDQLVGDKPRILQFWAAGRMDSFKVSLVDNTLTFEPMGPNLYFKPVTKHQLTLDLASLGQ
;
A
#
# COMPACT_ATOMS: atom_id res chain seq x y z
N MET A 1 -45.23 -46.09 58.97
CA MET A 1 -44.64 -46.81 57.82
C MET A 1 -43.83 -45.80 57.03
N ARG A 2 -42.50 -45.74 57.24
CA ARG A 2 -41.42 -46.23 56.33
C ARG A 2 -41.42 -45.45 54.98
N GLY A 3 -40.37 -44.75 54.53
CA GLY A 3 -38.98 -44.51 54.94
C GLY A 3 -38.36 -43.41 54.03
N PHE A 4 -37.50 -42.50 54.52
CA PHE A 4 -36.01 -42.53 54.48
C PHE A 4 -35.42 -42.52 53.03
N LYS A 5 -34.59 -41.55 52.56
CA LYS A 5 -33.28 -41.05 53.06
C LYS A 5 -32.75 -39.83 52.25
N ILE A 6 -32.09 -38.87 52.96
CA ILE A 6 -30.79 -38.16 52.64
C ILE A 6 -30.77 -37.13 51.47
N ALA A 7 -30.20 -35.91 51.52
CA ALA A 7 -29.49 -35.11 52.54
C ALA A 7 -29.31 -33.63 52.12
N CYS A 8 -29.13 -32.77 53.15
CA CYS A 8 -28.30 -31.55 53.31
C CYS A 8 -28.31 -30.42 52.27
N LEU A 9 -28.78 -29.21 52.65
CA LEU A 9 -28.01 -28.09 53.26
C LEU A 9 -26.91 -27.50 52.34
N SER A 10 -27.10 -26.27 51.87
CA SER A 10 -26.23 -25.11 52.19
C SER A 10 -26.68 -23.82 51.47
N ALA A 11 -26.50 -22.72 52.19
CA ALA A 11 -26.68 -21.30 51.87
C ALA A 11 -26.52 -20.82 50.41
N ALA A 12 -27.37 -19.86 50.03
CA ALA A 12 -26.99 -18.77 49.12
C ALA A 12 -27.46 -17.45 49.74
N LEU A 13 -26.68 -16.97 50.72
CA LEU A 13 -26.74 -15.60 51.24
C LEU A 13 -25.95 -14.70 50.30
N CYS A 14 -26.44 -13.48 50.12
CA CYS A 14 -25.80 -12.36 49.44
C CYS A 14 -24.26 -12.33 49.50
N ALA A 15 -23.65 -12.43 48.32
CA ALA A 15 -22.58 -11.55 47.88
C ALA A 15 -23.01 -11.11 46.47
N LEU A 16 -23.45 -9.87 46.24
CA LEU A 16 -22.52 -8.77 45.95
C LEU A 16 -21.21 -9.30 45.37
N ILE A 17 -21.25 -9.88 44.17
CA ILE A 17 -20.17 -9.63 43.22
C ILE A 17 -20.43 -8.24 42.66
N THR A 18 -20.16 -7.26 43.51
CA THR A 18 -19.71 -5.94 43.08
C THR A 18 -18.65 -6.16 42.01
N SER A 19 -18.89 -5.67 40.80
CA SER A 19 -17.96 -4.73 40.13
C SER A 19 -16.51 -4.85 40.61
N GLY A 20 -15.89 -5.97 40.29
CA GLY A 20 -14.61 -6.40 40.88
C GLY A 20 -13.70 -7.15 39.91
N ALA A 21 -14.15 -7.42 38.68
CA ALA A 21 -13.24 -7.20 37.56
C ALA A 21 -13.09 -5.69 37.46
N ALA A 22 -12.24 -5.12 38.33
CA ALA A 22 -11.43 -3.98 37.91
C ALA A 22 -11.08 -4.28 36.47
N HIS A 23 -11.46 -3.40 35.53
CA HIS A 23 -11.05 -3.52 34.13
C HIS A 23 -9.59 -3.95 34.18
N ALA A 24 -9.33 -5.23 33.93
CA ALA A 24 -7.98 -5.72 33.93
C ALA A 24 -7.39 -4.89 32.82
N LYS A 25 -6.48 -3.97 33.19
CA LYS A 25 -5.92 -3.02 32.24
C LYS A 25 -5.48 -3.85 31.07
N ASP A 26 -5.99 -3.50 29.89
CA ASP A 26 -5.72 -4.28 28.69
C ASP A 26 -4.21 -4.50 28.64
N PRO A 27 -3.73 -5.74 28.69
CA PRO A 27 -2.30 -5.99 28.82
C PRO A 27 -1.53 -5.44 27.61
N ALA A 28 -2.20 -5.21 26.47
CA ALA A 28 -1.63 -4.56 25.29
C ALA A 28 -1.76 -3.03 25.30
N GLU A 29 -2.36 -2.40 26.32
CA GLU A 29 -2.60 -0.95 26.37
C GLU A 29 -1.32 -0.13 26.16
N HIS A 30 -0.18 -0.63 26.68
CA HIS A 30 1.13 0.00 26.53
C HIS A 30 1.64 0.03 25.08
N LEU A 31 1.10 -0.80 24.19
CA LEU A 31 1.44 -0.86 22.76
C LEU A 31 0.56 0.06 21.90
N TYR A 32 -0.58 0.50 22.43
CA TYR A 32 -1.59 1.22 21.66
C TYR A 32 -1.18 2.64 21.28
N LYS A 33 -0.38 3.29 22.12
CA LYS A 33 0.02 4.68 21.89
C LYS A 33 1.43 4.76 21.30
N PRO A 34 1.67 5.65 20.33
CA PRO A 34 3.02 5.92 19.85
C PRO A 34 3.84 6.53 20.99
N ASP A 35 5.12 6.23 21.01
CA ASP A 35 6.07 6.90 21.87
C ASP A 35 6.38 8.30 21.29
N PRO A 36 6.11 9.40 22.03
CA PRO A 36 6.34 10.76 21.57
C PRO A 36 7.83 11.10 21.32
N ALA A 37 8.76 10.24 21.74
CA ALA A 37 10.19 10.37 21.43
C ALA A 37 10.52 10.10 19.95
N TYR A 38 9.61 9.48 19.19
CA TYR A 38 9.81 9.13 17.78
C TYR A 38 8.89 9.93 16.85
N PRO A 39 9.29 10.14 15.59
CA PRO A 39 8.44 10.75 14.59
C PRO A 39 7.10 10.01 14.43
N PRO A 40 6.00 10.72 14.08
CA PRO A 40 4.74 10.08 13.79
C PRO A 40 4.89 9.10 12.63
N GLN A 41 4.52 7.84 12.91
CA GLN A 41 4.63 6.73 11.96
C GLN A 41 3.53 5.70 12.21
N PRO A 42 3.06 5.01 11.16
CA PRO A 42 2.10 3.93 11.32
C PRO A 42 2.58 2.86 12.30
N ALA A 43 1.64 2.23 13.01
CA ALA A 43 1.97 1.23 14.00
C ALA A 43 2.53 -0.03 13.33
N MET A 44 3.71 -0.44 13.78
CA MET A 44 4.35 -1.70 13.42
C MET A 44 4.81 -2.41 14.69
N PHE A 45 4.69 -3.73 14.68
CA PHE A 45 5.02 -4.60 15.80
C PHE A 45 5.95 -5.72 15.35
N VAL A 46 6.64 -6.32 16.30
CA VAL A 46 7.48 -7.48 16.05
C VAL A 46 7.30 -8.54 17.14
N LEU A 47 7.31 -9.79 16.72
CA LEU A 47 7.45 -10.97 17.57
C LEU A 47 8.71 -11.71 17.16
N ARG A 48 9.40 -12.29 18.14
CA ARG A 48 10.62 -13.09 17.91
C ARG A 48 10.62 -14.31 18.79
N ASP A 49 11.20 -15.38 18.30
CA ASP A 49 11.62 -16.52 19.11
C ASP A 49 13.08 -16.89 18.80
N GLN A 50 13.43 -18.18 18.86
CA GLN A 50 14.82 -18.63 18.70
C GLN A 50 15.33 -18.48 17.26
N ASP A 51 14.46 -18.67 16.27
CA ASP A 51 14.82 -18.75 14.85
C ASP A 51 13.79 -18.11 13.90
N SER A 52 12.77 -17.45 14.44
CA SER A 52 11.75 -16.74 13.68
C SER A 52 11.61 -15.26 14.09
N THR A 53 11.35 -14.40 13.10
CA THR A 53 10.90 -13.02 13.32
C THR A 53 9.61 -12.76 12.56
N ILE A 54 8.57 -12.31 13.26
CA ILE A 54 7.30 -11.91 12.63
C ILE A 54 7.13 -10.40 12.79
N TYR A 55 7.24 -9.67 11.68
CA TYR A 55 6.86 -8.26 11.62
C TYR A 55 5.38 -8.15 11.31
N MET A 56 4.65 -7.29 12.03
CA MET A 56 3.21 -7.09 11.87
C MET A 56 2.91 -5.61 11.64
N PHE A 57 2.27 -5.30 10.53
CA PHE A 57 2.00 -3.92 10.12
C PHE A 57 0.50 -3.68 9.94
N GLY A 58 0.00 -2.61 10.57
CA GLY A 58 -1.38 -2.14 10.45
C GLY A 58 -1.61 -1.39 9.15
N SER A 59 -2.37 -1.97 8.22
CA SER A 59 -2.66 -1.34 6.93
C SER A 59 -3.85 -0.39 6.95
N ALA A 60 -3.80 0.61 6.07
CA ALA A 60 -4.93 1.42 5.67
C ALA A 60 -5.37 1.03 4.25
N HIS A 61 -6.66 0.73 4.06
CA HIS A 61 -7.21 0.30 2.77
C HIS A 61 -7.36 1.43 1.74
N LYS A 62 -7.28 2.70 2.16
CA LYS A 62 -7.41 3.87 1.28
C LYS A 62 -6.34 4.90 1.61
N ILE A 63 -5.33 4.96 0.76
CA ILE A 63 -4.20 5.89 0.88
C ILE A 63 -4.31 6.96 -0.21
N GLU A 64 -4.10 8.22 0.17
CA GLU A 64 -3.96 9.31 -0.78
C GLU A 64 -2.59 9.33 -1.44
N LYS A 65 -2.53 9.72 -2.72
CA LYS A 65 -1.34 9.68 -3.58
C LYS A 65 -0.07 10.29 -2.97
N HIS A 66 -0.20 11.26 -2.07
CA HIS A 66 0.93 11.99 -1.49
C HIS A 66 1.18 11.65 -0.02
N MET A 67 0.45 10.67 0.53
CA MET A 67 0.60 10.26 1.91
C MET A 67 1.92 9.49 2.10
N LYS A 68 2.78 9.99 2.99
CA LYS A 68 4.07 9.39 3.34
C LYS A 68 3.87 8.47 4.53
N TRP A 69 4.05 7.17 4.34
CA TRP A 69 3.70 6.17 5.36
C TRP A 69 4.73 5.06 5.53
N ARG A 70 5.58 4.81 4.52
CA ARG A 70 6.68 3.85 4.63
C ARG A 70 7.80 4.49 5.44
N THR A 71 8.38 3.75 6.36
CA THR A 71 9.60 4.14 7.07
C THR A 71 10.79 3.31 6.59
N PRO A 72 12.04 3.75 6.78
CA PRO A 72 13.22 2.91 6.54
C PRO A 72 13.11 1.53 7.20
N LEU A 73 12.64 1.47 8.46
CA LEU A 73 12.42 0.25 9.22
C LEU A 73 11.34 -0.65 8.60
N PHE A 74 10.25 -0.06 8.09
CA PHE A 74 9.24 -0.81 7.34
C PHE A 74 9.88 -1.47 6.10
N ASN A 75 10.69 -0.71 5.36
CA ASN A 75 11.35 -1.20 4.15
C ASN A 75 12.37 -2.31 4.46
N GLU A 76 13.16 -2.13 5.52
CA GLU A 76 14.15 -3.11 5.98
C GLU A 76 13.48 -4.40 6.43
N ALA A 77 12.48 -4.30 7.30
CA ALA A 77 11.71 -5.44 7.78
C ALA A 77 11.07 -6.22 6.62
N LEU A 78 10.44 -5.51 5.68
CA LEU A 78 9.86 -6.13 4.48
C LEU A 78 10.92 -6.80 3.61
N ALA A 79 12.08 -6.16 3.39
CA ALA A 79 13.14 -6.71 2.54
C ALA A 79 13.87 -7.90 3.16
N LYS A 80 13.90 -7.98 4.50
CA LYS A 80 14.48 -9.10 5.26
C LYS A 80 13.56 -10.31 5.29
N SER A 81 12.26 -10.13 5.05
CA SER A 81 11.26 -11.18 5.19
C SER A 81 11.25 -12.16 4.01
N ASP A 82 11.19 -13.45 4.33
CA ASP A 82 11.05 -14.58 3.42
C ASP A 82 9.64 -14.68 2.83
N THR A 83 8.60 -14.32 3.60
CA THR A 83 7.22 -14.32 3.13
C THR A 83 6.46 -13.04 3.49
N LEU A 84 5.65 -12.55 2.56
CA LEU A 84 4.63 -11.53 2.81
C LEU A 84 3.26 -12.21 3.01
N TRP A 85 2.70 -12.04 4.19
CA TRP A 85 1.33 -12.47 4.52
C TRP A 85 0.38 -11.28 4.45
N LEU A 86 -0.71 -11.46 3.72
CA LEU A 86 -1.83 -10.53 3.68
C LEU A 86 -3.06 -11.20 4.29
N GLU A 87 -4.05 -10.43 4.77
CA GLU A 87 -5.34 -11.00 5.18
C GLU A 87 -5.96 -11.84 4.06
N SER A 88 -5.95 -11.31 2.83
CA SER A 88 -6.38 -11.95 1.60
C SER A 88 -5.62 -11.34 0.42
N THR A 89 -5.63 -11.98 -0.74
CA THR A 89 -4.99 -11.46 -1.96
C THR A 89 -6.04 -11.07 -3.02
N TYR A 90 -5.80 -9.99 -3.75
CA TYR A 90 -6.63 -9.53 -4.87
C TYR A 90 -6.72 -10.57 -5.98
N THR A 91 -5.63 -11.30 -6.23
CA THR A 91 -5.61 -12.44 -7.15
C THR A 91 -6.65 -13.50 -6.81
N ASN A 92 -6.93 -13.73 -5.52
CA ASN A 92 -7.96 -14.68 -5.10
C ASN A 92 -9.39 -14.12 -5.35
N MET A 93 -9.59 -12.80 -5.26
CA MET A 93 -10.90 -12.17 -5.51
C MET A 93 -11.43 -12.36 -6.94
N LEU A 94 -10.53 -12.63 -7.89
CA LEU A 94 -10.87 -12.82 -9.30
C LEU A 94 -10.92 -14.30 -9.69
N ASP A 95 -10.84 -15.23 -8.73
CA ASP A 95 -10.80 -16.67 -9.00
C ASP A 95 -12.10 -17.14 -9.67
N PRO A 96 -12.04 -17.59 -10.94
CA PRO A 96 -13.20 -18.10 -11.67
C PRO A 96 -13.90 -19.28 -10.99
N SER A 97 -13.18 -20.05 -10.18
CA SER A 97 -13.70 -21.26 -9.51
C SER A 97 -14.72 -20.94 -8.42
N LEU A 98 -14.67 -19.74 -7.85
CA LEU A 98 -15.51 -19.32 -6.73
C LEU A 98 -16.76 -18.52 -7.12
N ARG A 99 -17.01 -18.35 -8.43
CA ARG A 99 -18.16 -17.56 -8.92
C ARG A 99 -19.51 -18.07 -8.43
N ARG A 100 -19.66 -19.39 -8.25
CA ARG A 100 -20.91 -19.99 -7.77
C ARG A 100 -21.11 -19.69 -6.29
N GLU A 101 -20.09 -19.93 -5.50
CA GLU A 101 -20.06 -19.66 -4.06
C GLU A 101 -20.32 -18.19 -3.80
N GLN A 102 -19.68 -17.30 -4.56
CA GLN A 102 -19.93 -15.86 -4.54
C GLN A 102 -21.40 -15.57 -4.83
N ALA A 103 -21.97 -16.07 -5.94
CA ALA A 103 -23.37 -15.83 -6.27
C ALA A 103 -24.35 -16.32 -5.20
N LEU A 104 -24.15 -17.52 -4.65
CA LEU A 104 -24.99 -18.08 -3.58
C LEU A 104 -24.85 -17.34 -2.24
N SER A 105 -23.66 -16.80 -1.98
CA SER A 105 -23.37 -16.01 -0.78
C SER A 105 -24.00 -14.62 -0.89
N SER A 106 -24.14 -14.10 -2.11
CA SER A 106 -24.50 -12.73 -2.43
C SER A 106 -25.97 -12.48 -2.78
N PHE A 107 -26.65 -13.44 -3.41
CA PHE A 107 -28.01 -13.24 -3.93
C PHE A 107 -29.04 -14.13 -3.25
N ASP A 108 -30.23 -13.58 -3.03
CA ASP A 108 -31.41 -14.27 -2.52
C ASP A 108 -32.44 -14.43 -3.65
N THR A 109 -32.78 -15.68 -3.94
CA THR A 109 -33.77 -16.02 -4.99
C THR A 109 -35.18 -16.23 -4.43
N GLY A 110 -35.32 -16.39 -3.12
CA GLY A 110 -36.57 -16.75 -2.44
C GLY A 110 -37.41 -15.57 -1.97
N THR A 111 -36.80 -14.41 -1.74
CA THR A 111 -37.51 -13.17 -1.36
C THR A 111 -36.85 -11.96 -1.99
N SER A 112 -37.51 -10.81 -1.90
CA SER A 112 -36.99 -9.55 -2.43
C SER A 112 -36.72 -8.57 -1.29
N LEU A 113 -35.60 -7.86 -1.37
CA LEU A 113 -35.15 -6.98 -0.28
C LEU A 113 -36.20 -5.90 0.05
N SER A 114 -36.83 -5.31 -0.96
CA SER A 114 -37.90 -4.32 -0.84
C SER A 114 -39.12 -4.80 -0.05
N ARG A 115 -39.39 -6.12 -0.03
CA ARG A 115 -40.50 -6.70 0.74
C ARG A 115 -40.16 -6.99 2.19
N ARG A 116 -38.87 -6.96 2.53
CA ARG A 116 -38.36 -7.21 3.89
C ARG A 116 -38.23 -5.93 4.71
N LEU A 117 -38.33 -4.77 4.09
CA LEU A 117 -38.19 -3.47 4.72
C LEU A 117 -39.53 -2.95 5.25
N THR A 118 -39.50 -2.22 6.36
CA THR A 118 -40.64 -1.41 6.78
C THR A 118 -40.89 -0.27 5.77
N PRO A 119 -42.09 0.33 5.74
CA PRO A 119 -42.37 1.47 4.87
C PRO A 119 -41.35 2.61 5.02
N GLU A 120 -40.94 2.91 6.25
CA GLU A 120 -39.93 3.95 6.54
C GLU A 120 -38.54 3.57 6.01
N GLN A 121 -38.08 2.34 6.26
CA GLN A 121 -36.78 1.87 5.76
C GLN A 121 -36.74 1.87 4.23
N ARG A 122 -37.85 1.49 3.60
CA ARG A 122 -38.00 1.51 2.15
C ARG A 122 -37.89 2.93 1.59
N GLU A 123 -38.56 3.91 2.20
CA GLU A 123 -38.49 5.32 1.79
C GLU A 123 -37.05 5.85 1.90
N LYS A 124 -36.36 5.56 2.99
CA LYS A 124 -34.95 5.94 3.19
C LYS A 124 -34.03 5.32 2.13
N MET A 125 -34.22 4.04 1.81
CA MET A 125 -33.44 3.35 0.79
C MET A 125 -33.73 3.90 -0.62
N GLU A 126 -35.00 4.16 -0.95
CA GLU A 126 -35.39 4.78 -2.23
C GLU A 126 -34.80 6.18 -2.40
N LYS A 127 -34.73 6.97 -1.32
CA LYS A 127 -34.05 8.27 -1.33
C LYS A 127 -32.56 8.14 -1.67
N LEU A 128 -31.84 7.25 -0.99
CA LEU A 128 -30.40 7.04 -1.21
C LEU A 128 -30.12 6.49 -2.62
N MET A 129 -30.95 5.56 -3.09
CA MET A 129 -30.88 5.03 -4.45
C MET A 129 -31.07 6.14 -5.50
N ALA A 130 -32.04 7.03 -5.31
CA ALA A 130 -32.27 8.16 -6.20
C ALA A 130 -31.09 9.14 -6.27
N GLU A 131 -30.37 9.34 -5.16
CA GLU A 131 -29.15 10.16 -5.10
C GLU A 131 -27.97 9.53 -5.84
N SER A 132 -27.90 8.19 -5.86
CA SER A 132 -26.81 7.42 -6.48
C SER A 132 -27.15 6.85 -7.86
N GLY A 133 -28.35 7.12 -8.40
CA GLY A 133 -28.79 6.64 -9.70
C GLY A 133 -29.17 5.15 -9.75
N LEU A 134 -29.35 4.51 -8.60
CA LEU A 134 -29.73 3.11 -8.47
C LEU A 134 -31.25 2.90 -8.52
N GLN A 135 -31.67 1.69 -8.86
CA GLN A 135 -33.06 1.24 -8.90
C GLN A 135 -33.21 -0.08 -8.12
N TRP A 136 -34.44 -0.43 -7.76
CA TRP A 136 -34.71 -1.72 -7.09
C TRP A 136 -34.24 -2.91 -7.92
N THR A 137 -34.30 -2.84 -9.25
CA THR A 137 -33.79 -3.90 -10.13
C THR A 137 -32.31 -4.24 -9.90
N ASP A 138 -31.54 -3.31 -9.34
CA ASP A 138 -30.11 -3.49 -9.08
C ASP A 138 -29.85 -4.18 -7.74
N LEU A 139 -30.73 -3.99 -6.74
CA LEU A 139 -30.49 -4.40 -5.35
C LEU A 139 -31.48 -5.45 -4.81
N ASP A 140 -32.68 -5.56 -5.38
CA ASP A 140 -33.81 -6.29 -4.78
C ASP A 140 -33.59 -7.81 -4.69
N ARG A 141 -32.60 -8.35 -5.41
CA ARG A 141 -32.16 -9.75 -5.35
C ARG A 141 -30.88 -9.97 -4.55
N MET A 142 -30.24 -8.91 -4.07
CA MET A 142 -29.06 -9.03 -3.22
C MET A 142 -29.50 -9.42 -1.81
N LYS A 143 -28.66 -10.19 -1.11
CA LYS A 143 -28.78 -10.30 0.35
C LYS A 143 -28.52 -8.94 1.00
N PRO A 144 -29.06 -8.69 2.20
CA PRO A 144 -28.97 -7.37 2.82
C PRO A 144 -27.54 -6.84 2.98
N TRP A 145 -26.58 -7.70 3.33
CA TRP A 145 -25.16 -7.30 3.44
C TRP A 145 -24.59 -6.78 2.10
N LEU A 146 -24.88 -7.46 0.99
CA LEU A 146 -24.36 -7.07 -0.31
C LEU A 146 -25.03 -5.78 -0.80
N ALA A 147 -26.32 -5.59 -0.50
CA ALA A 147 -26.99 -4.33 -0.77
C ALA A 147 -26.35 -3.16 0.02
N ALA A 148 -25.93 -3.39 1.27
CA ALA A 148 -25.22 -2.40 2.08
C ALA A 148 -23.87 -2.01 1.45
N ASP A 149 -23.10 -3.00 0.98
CA ASP A 149 -21.83 -2.78 0.28
C ASP A 149 -22.02 -2.05 -1.05
N ALA A 150 -23.01 -2.46 -1.86
CA ALA A 150 -23.32 -1.84 -3.14
C ALA A 150 -23.73 -0.36 -2.95
N LEU A 151 -24.61 -0.08 -1.98
CA LEU A 151 -24.98 1.30 -1.64
C LEU A 151 -23.78 2.14 -1.21
N SER A 152 -22.92 1.59 -0.35
CA SER A 152 -21.70 2.27 0.09
C SER A 152 -20.74 2.54 -1.06
N ALA A 153 -20.52 1.56 -1.93
CA ALA A 153 -19.64 1.66 -3.07
C ALA A 153 -20.12 2.71 -4.07
N GLU A 154 -21.40 2.70 -4.42
CA GLU A 154 -21.99 3.68 -5.35
C GLU A 154 -22.03 5.07 -4.75
N PHE A 155 -22.41 5.22 -3.48
CA PHE A 155 -22.42 6.51 -2.81
C PHE A 155 -21.03 7.16 -2.80
N TYR A 156 -20.00 6.43 -2.38
CA TYR A 156 -18.64 6.96 -2.37
C TYR A 156 -18.04 7.07 -3.78
N GLY A 157 -18.37 6.15 -4.69
CA GLY A 157 -17.94 6.18 -6.10
C GLY A 157 -18.46 7.40 -6.84
N ALA A 158 -19.77 7.67 -6.73
CA ALA A 158 -20.42 8.86 -7.30
C ALA A 158 -19.80 10.15 -6.76
N LYS A 159 -19.48 10.21 -5.46
CA LYS A 159 -18.78 11.36 -4.84
C LYS A 159 -17.37 11.54 -5.38
N MET A 160 -16.60 10.46 -5.50
CA MET A 160 -15.23 10.51 -6.06
C MET A 160 -15.20 10.96 -7.53
N GLN A 161 -16.23 10.60 -8.30
CA GLN A 161 -16.36 10.99 -9.71
C GLN A 161 -17.02 12.36 -9.92
N ASN A 162 -17.50 13.03 -8.86
CA ASN A 162 -18.38 14.23 -8.90
C ASN A 162 -19.69 14.02 -9.67
N ASN A 163 -20.17 12.78 -9.78
CA ASN A 163 -21.46 12.46 -10.40
C ASN A 163 -22.62 12.47 -9.38
N HIS A 164 -22.30 12.63 -8.09
CA HIS A 164 -23.30 12.78 -7.04
C HIS A 164 -24.08 14.09 -7.21
N LYS A 165 -25.42 14.03 -7.15
CA LYS A 165 -26.25 15.24 -7.06
C LYS A 165 -26.05 15.86 -5.68
N GLU A 166 -25.15 16.84 -5.60
CA GLU A 166 -25.00 17.62 -4.39
C GLU A 166 -26.30 18.39 -4.14
N THR A 167 -27.01 18.00 -3.08
CA THR A 167 -28.26 18.66 -2.66
C THR A 167 -28.00 20.09 -2.21
N ASP A 168 -26.77 20.40 -1.81
CA ASP A 168 -26.26 21.73 -1.52
C ASP A 168 -25.03 22.06 -2.39
N LYS A 169 -25.21 22.87 -3.44
CA LYS A 169 -24.14 23.30 -4.36
C LYS A 169 -23.03 24.15 -3.71
N THR A 170 -23.20 24.54 -2.44
CA THR A 170 -22.20 25.30 -1.69
C THR A 170 -21.23 24.40 -0.91
N GLN A 171 -21.64 23.17 -0.61
CA GLN A 171 -20.72 22.15 -0.10
C GLN A 171 -19.90 21.62 -1.27
N LYS A 172 -18.65 21.25 -1.02
CA LYS A 172 -17.81 20.56 -1.99
C LYS A 172 -17.01 19.52 -1.23
N TYR A 173 -17.14 18.26 -1.62
CA TYR A 173 -16.28 17.19 -1.12
C TYR A 173 -14.81 17.46 -1.51
N LYS A 174 -13.88 17.22 -0.59
CA LYS A 174 -12.45 17.23 -0.92
C LYS A 174 -12.18 16.15 -1.97
N ARG A 175 -11.66 16.56 -3.14
CA ARG A 175 -11.23 15.61 -4.17
C ARG A 175 -9.99 14.85 -3.69
N ARG A 176 -10.17 13.61 -3.26
CA ARG A 176 -9.09 12.74 -2.79
C ARG A 176 -8.60 11.85 -3.93
N LYS A 177 -7.30 11.93 -4.23
CA LYS A 177 -6.67 11.03 -5.21
C LYS A 177 -6.19 9.78 -4.47
N ILE A 178 -7.04 8.75 -4.42
CA ILE A 178 -6.70 7.48 -3.77
C ILE A 178 -5.84 6.63 -4.71
N THR A 179 -4.74 6.07 -4.20
CA THR A 179 -3.82 5.17 -4.94
C THR A 179 -4.02 3.69 -4.62
N GLY A 180 -4.90 3.37 -3.67
CA GLY A 180 -5.15 2.01 -3.16
C GLY A 180 -4.84 1.88 -1.68
N GLY A 181 -4.97 0.67 -1.14
CA GLY A 181 -4.54 0.33 0.22
C GLY A 181 -3.10 -0.13 0.27
N VAL A 182 -2.54 -0.27 1.49
CA VAL A 182 -1.19 -0.84 1.70
C VAL A 182 -1.08 -2.22 1.04
N GLU A 183 -2.07 -3.08 1.27
CA GLU A 183 -2.13 -4.46 0.77
C GLU A 183 -2.09 -4.48 -0.75
N TYR A 184 -2.88 -3.61 -1.39
CA TYR A 184 -2.88 -3.47 -2.85
C TYR A 184 -1.52 -3.04 -3.39
N ILE A 185 -0.92 -2.03 -2.76
CA ILE A 185 0.40 -1.52 -3.14
C ILE A 185 1.45 -2.63 -3.01
N LEU A 186 1.44 -3.41 -1.93
CA LEU A 186 2.41 -4.49 -1.71
C LEU A 186 2.18 -5.71 -2.62
N GLU A 187 0.92 -6.09 -2.85
CA GLU A 187 0.60 -7.21 -3.74
C GLU A 187 1.01 -6.92 -5.18
N THR A 188 0.74 -5.70 -5.67
CA THR A 188 1.07 -5.28 -7.04
C THR A 188 2.52 -4.86 -7.23
N SER A 189 3.28 -4.65 -6.15
CA SER A 189 4.71 -4.33 -6.21
C SER A 189 5.53 -5.54 -6.62
N ALA A 190 6.53 -5.39 -7.50
CA ALA A 190 7.47 -6.45 -7.87
C ALA A 190 8.54 -6.69 -6.80
N LEU A 191 8.12 -7.04 -5.57
CA LEU A 191 9.01 -7.19 -4.41
C LEU A 191 9.95 -8.41 -4.51
N GLY A 192 9.56 -9.43 -5.27
CA GLY A 192 10.30 -10.71 -5.33
C GLY A 192 10.11 -11.58 -4.08
N ILE A 193 9.26 -11.18 -3.14
CA ILE A 193 8.94 -11.92 -1.92
C ILE A 193 7.71 -12.82 -2.19
N PRO A 194 7.79 -14.13 -1.89
CA PRO A 194 6.63 -15.02 -1.87
C PRO A 194 5.46 -14.43 -1.06
N ARG A 195 4.23 -14.61 -1.57
CA ARG A 195 3.02 -14.08 -0.91
C ARG A 195 2.11 -15.21 -0.46
N LYS A 196 1.50 -15.05 0.71
CA LYS A 196 0.47 -15.94 1.25
C LYS A 196 -0.70 -15.12 1.79
N ALA A 197 -1.85 -15.77 1.87
CA ALA A 197 -3.06 -15.22 2.48
C ALA A 197 -3.31 -15.92 3.83
N ILE A 198 -3.69 -15.16 4.85
CA ILE A 198 -4.14 -15.70 6.13
C ILE A 198 -5.51 -16.37 5.95
N GLU A 199 -6.43 -15.67 5.29
CA GLU A 199 -7.78 -16.13 5.06
C GLU A 199 -7.99 -16.48 3.58
N PRO A 200 -8.51 -17.68 3.26
CA PRO A 200 -9.00 -17.98 1.92
C PRO A 200 -10.10 -16.98 1.53
N ILE A 201 -10.12 -16.55 0.27
CA ILE A 201 -11.13 -15.58 -0.19
C ILE A 201 -12.57 -16.08 -0.04
N ARG A 202 -12.78 -17.40 -0.11
CA ARG A 202 -14.08 -18.04 0.15
C ARG A 202 -14.62 -17.63 1.52
N ASP A 203 -13.76 -17.55 2.52
CA ASP A 203 -14.15 -17.23 3.89
C ASP A 203 -14.56 -15.76 4.02
N HIS A 204 -13.99 -14.87 3.19
CA HIS A 204 -14.41 -13.47 3.10
C HIS A 204 -15.86 -13.34 2.57
N TYR A 205 -16.22 -14.11 1.53
CA TYR A 205 -17.62 -14.13 1.05
C TYR A 205 -18.57 -14.78 2.05
N LEU A 206 -18.13 -15.87 2.69
CA LEU A 206 -18.96 -16.60 3.63
C LEU A 206 -19.21 -15.81 4.90
N LEU A 207 -18.26 -15.01 5.35
CA LEU A 207 -18.37 -14.22 6.57
C LEU A 207 -19.66 -13.40 6.62
N PHE A 208 -19.92 -12.59 5.60
CA PHE A 208 -21.13 -11.76 5.56
C PHE A 208 -22.39 -12.58 5.29
N SER A 209 -22.28 -13.61 4.46
CA SER A 209 -23.43 -14.43 4.08
C SER A 209 -23.90 -15.39 5.19
N ASN A 210 -23.03 -15.71 6.14
CA ASN A 210 -23.31 -16.55 7.30
C ASN A 210 -23.80 -15.75 8.52
N LEU A 211 -23.75 -14.42 8.46
CA LEU A 211 -24.38 -13.59 9.48
C LEU A 211 -25.86 -13.98 9.61
N PRO A 212 -26.42 -14.05 10.83
CA PRO A 212 -27.85 -14.17 11.03
C PRO A 212 -28.61 -13.14 10.19
N ASP A 213 -29.76 -13.52 9.67
CA ASP A 213 -30.55 -12.69 8.77
C ASP A 213 -30.89 -11.31 9.40
N ALA A 214 -31.14 -11.29 10.71
CA ALA A 214 -31.34 -10.05 11.48
C ALA A 214 -30.09 -9.16 11.46
N ASP A 215 -28.89 -9.71 11.67
CA ASP A 215 -27.65 -8.94 11.66
C ASP A 215 -27.32 -8.38 10.27
N GLN A 216 -27.66 -9.11 9.20
CA GLN A 216 -27.54 -8.59 7.83
C GLN A 216 -28.48 -7.39 7.61
N MET A 217 -29.71 -7.46 8.12
CA MET A 217 -30.68 -6.36 8.03
C MET A 217 -30.27 -5.17 8.89
N ASP A 218 -29.73 -5.40 10.08
CA ASP A 218 -29.18 -4.34 10.94
C ASP A 218 -28.02 -3.64 10.24
N TYR A 219 -27.12 -4.40 9.58
CA TYR A 219 -26.03 -3.82 8.80
C TYR A 219 -26.54 -2.95 7.64
N LEU A 220 -27.51 -3.45 6.87
CA LEU A 220 -28.11 -2.69 5.77
C LEU A 220 -28.77 -1.40 6.27
N THR A 221 -29.60 -1.50 7.30
CA THR A 221 -30.39 -0.35 7.79
C THR A 221 -29.51 0.70 8.43
N TYR A 222 -28.52 0.29 9.23
CA TYR A 222 -27.49 1.20 9.74
C TYR A 222 -26.71 1.87 8.61
N THR A 223 -26.35 1.13 7.56
CA THR A 223 -25.64 1.70 6.40
C THR A 223 -26.47 2.77 5.71
N VAL A 224 -27.76 2.52 5.46
CA VAL A 224 -28.68 3.50 4.86
C VAL A 224 -28.79 4.74 5.74
N ASP A 225 -29.06 4.58 7.04
CA ASP A 225 -29.18 5.71 7.97
C ASP A 225 -27.88 6.54 8.02
N ARG A 226 -26.74 5.87 8.14
CA ARG A 226 -25.42 6.52 8.17
C ARG A 226 -25.13 7.30 6.88
N LEU A 227 -25.44 6.72 5.72
CA LEU A 227 -25.21 7.38 4.43
C LEU A 227 -26.12 8.58 4.22
N LEU A 228 -27.36 8.53 4.71
CA LEU A 228 -28.30 9.66 4.67
C LEU A 228 -27.90 10.81 5.62
N GLU A 229 -27.24 10.50 6.74
CA GLU A 229 -26.72 11.49 7.69
C GLU A 229 -25.34 12.06 7.30
N GLU A 230 -24.70 11.46 6.29
CA GLU A 230 -23.35 11.81 5.85
C GLU A 230 -23.35 13.14 5.07
N THR A 231 -22.66 14.13 5.63
CA THR A 231 -22.36 15.40 4.95
C THR A 231 -20.93 15.40 4.41
N ALA A 232 -20.62 16.32 3.48
CA ALA A 232 -19.25 16.50 2.97
C ALA A 232 -18.25 16.75 4.10
N GLU A 233 -18.58 17.67 5.00
CA GLU A 233 -17.77 18.03 6.15
C GLU A 233 -17.53 16.85 7.10
N LYS A 234 -18.58 16.10 7.47
CA LYS A 234 -18.46 14.93 8.35
C LYS A 234 -17.60 13.83 7.73
N SER A 235 -17.84 13.54 6.45
CA SER A 235 -17.06 12.52 5.72
C SER A 235 -15.59 12.90 5.65
N ASP A 236 -15.27 14.14 5.28
CA ASP A 236 -13.89 14.58 5.14
C ASP A 236 -13.17 14.64 6.48
N HIS A 237 -13.83 15.12 7.53
CA HIS A 237 -13.29 15.14 8.87
C HIS A 237 -13.01 13.72 9.39
N LYS A 238 -13.92 12.77 9.17
CA LYS A 238 -13.73 11.38 9.60
C LYS A 238 -12.57 10.71 8.87
N ILE A 239 -12.47 10.89 7.55
CA ILE A 239 -11.35 10.34 6.76
C ILE A 239 -10.02 10.96 7.17
N ASP A 240 -9.95 12.30 7.30
CA ASP A 240 -8.73 13.00 7.73
C ASP A 240 -8.31 12.55 9.13
N SER A 241 -9.26 12.40 10.06
CA SER A 241 -8.99 11.93 11.42
C SER A 241 -8.47 10.48 11.43
N LEU A 242 -9.09 9.58 10.66
CA LEU A 242 -8.67 8.19 10.58
C LEU A 242 -7.28 8.06 9.94
N GLN A 243 -7.02 8.77 8.83
CA GLN A 243 -5.71 8.79 8.18
C GLN A 243 -4.63 9.37 9.09
N LYS A 244 -4.92 10.46 9.81
CA LYS A 244 -4.00 11.05 10.78
C LYS A 244 -3.71 10.10 11.94
N ALA A 245 -4.74 9.46 12.49
CA ALA A 245 -4.57 8.48 13.56
C ALA A 245 -3.73 7.28 13.08
N TRP A 246 -3.98 6.80 11.87
CA TRP A 246 -3.18 5.75 11.23
C TRP A 246 -1.72 6.16 11.02
N LEU A 247 -1.47 7.35 10.43
CA LEU A 247 -0.12 7.88 10.20
C LEU A 247 0.69 8.07 11.49
N ASN A 248 0.02 8.34 12.60
CA ASN A 248 0.66 8.52 13.89
C ASN A 248 0.75 7.21 14.68
N GLY A 249 0.16 6.11 14.17
CA GLY A 249 0.04 4.86 14.90
C GLY A 249 -0.76 5.01 16.21
N ASP A 250 -1.75 5.90 16.23
CA ASP A 250 -2.69 6.10 17.33
C ASP A 250 -3.80 5.04 17.23
N LEU A 251 -3.55 3.88 17.87
CA LEU A 251 -4.50 2.76 17.85
C LEU A 251 -5.81 3.06 18.60
N PRO A 252 -5.84 3.78 19.74
CA PRO A 252 -7.10 4.10 20.41
C PRO A 252 -8.04 4.93 19.54
N THR A 253 -7.53 5.96 18.85
CA THR A 253 -8.35 6.76 17.95
C THR A 253 -8.81 5.94 16.74
N GLN A 254 -7.97 5.03 16.23
CA GLN A 254 -8.37 4.12 15.16
C GLN A 254 -9.48 3.15 15.60
N ASP A 255 -9.39 2.54 16.79
CA ASP A 255 -10.45 1.67 17.32
C ASP A 255 -11.77 2.43 17.42
N GLU A 256 -11.78 3.63 18.00
CA GLU A 256 -13.02 4.38 18.16
C GLU A 256 -13.64 4.78 16.80
N LEU A 257 -12.82 5.22 15.84
CA LEU A 257 -13.30 5.69 14.54
C LEU A 257 -13.69 4.55 13.58
N ALA A 258 -12.98 3.41 13.64
CA ALA A 258 -13.18 2.27 12.74
C ALA A 258 -14.09 1.19 13.34
N ASN A 259 -13.89 0.83 14.60
CA ASN A 259 -14.62 -0.26 15.27
C ASN A 259 -15.77 0.22 16.15
N GLY A 260 -15.69 1.43 16.72
CA GLY A 260 -16.59 1.90 17.77
C GLY A 260 -18.07 1.81 17.41
N ASP A 261 -18.43 2.32 16.23
CA ASP A 261 -19.82 2.29 15.76
C ASP A 261 -20.29 0.87 15.40
N MET A 262 -19.43 0.07 14.78
CA MET A 262 -19.73 -1.35 14.48
C MET A 262 -19.98 -2.12 15.78
N ARG A 263 -19.12 -1.95 16.77
CA ARG A 263 -19.24 -2.57 18.11
C ARG A 263 -20.51 -2.19 18.84
N ARG A 264 -20.94 -0.91 18.75
CA ARG A 264 -22.12 -0.41 19.47
C ARG A 264 -23.44 -0.67 18.76
N LYS A 265 -23.45 -0.60 17.42
CA LYS A 265 -24.67 -0.53 16.62
C LYS A 265 -24.91 -1.77 15.77
N MET A 266 -23.88 -2.57 15.51
CA MET A 266 -23.95 -3.79 14.68
C MET A 266 -23.17 -4.93 15.35
N PRO A 267 -23.56 -5.37 16.57
CA PRO A 267 -22.76 -6.30 17.37
C PRO A 267 -22.53 -7.67 16.69
N GLY A 268 -23.48 -8.18 15.90
CA GLY A 268 -23.29 -9.40 15.12
C GLY A 268 -22.22 -9.25 14.03
N LEU A 269 -22.25 -8.13 13.29
CA LEU A 269 -21.20 -7.80 12.32
C LEU A 269 -19.85 -7.58 13.02
N TYR A 270 -19.84 -6.89 14.16
CA TYR A 270 -18.63 -6.68 14.95
C TYR A 270 -17.99 -8.01 15.33
N SER A 271 -18.76 -8.96 15.89
CA SER A 271 -18.27 -10.28 16.29
C SER A 271 -17.59 -11.01 15.14
N ALA A 272 -18.26 -11.06 13.99
CA ALA A 272 -17.75 -11.72 12.80
C ALA A 272 -16.48 -11.04 12.27
N MET A 273 -16.45 -9.70 12.23
CA MET A 273 -15.36 -8.94 11.60
C MET A 273 -14.13 -8.74 12.49
N MET A 274 -14.30 -8.75 13.82
CA MET A 274 -13.23 -8.41 14.76
C MET A 274 -12.80 -9.64 15.57
N PRO A 275 -13.44 -10.03 16.70
CA PRO A 275 -12.92 -11.11 17.54
C PRO A 275 -12.79 -12.45 16.80
N GLU A 276 -13.77 -12.85 15.99
CA GLU A 276 -13.71 -14.16 15.29
C GLU A 276 -12.60 -14.22 14.23
N ARG A 277 -12.40 -13.11 13.51
CA ARG A 277 -11.28 -12.97 12.56
C ARG A 277 -9.94 -12.87 13.29
N ASN A 278 -9.88 -12.10 14.37
CA ASN A 278 -8.67 -11.92 15.17
C ASN A 278 -8.17 -13.23 15.76
N ILE A 279 -9.06 -14.13 16.16
CA ILE A 279 -8.66 -15.49 16.58
C ILE A 279 -7.89 -16.20 15.47
N ARG A 280 -8.42 -16.23 14.24
CA ARG A 280 -7.74 -16.88 13.09
C ARG A 280 -6.44 -16.21 12.73
N ILE A 281 -6.41 -14.87 12.75
CA ILE A 281 -5.20 -14.08 12.49
C ILE A 281 -4.14 -14.39 13.55
N THR A 282 -4.49 -14.37 14.84
CA THR A 282 -3.58 -14.70 15.93
C THR A 282 -3.06 -16.13 15.81
N ASP A 283 -3.93 -17.10 15.50
CA ASP A 283 -3.52 -18.49 15.33
C ASP A 283 -2.57 -18.66 14.13
N ALA A 284 -2.76 -17.89 13.05
CA ALA A 284 -1.83 -17.85 11.94
C ALA A 284 -0.47 -17.26 12.32
N ILE A 285 -0.45 -16.12 13.01
CA ILE A 285 0.77 -15.49 13.52
C ILE A 285 1.56 -16.48 14.39
N ILE A 286 0.89 -17.16 15.31
CA ILE A 286 1.51 -18.14 16.21
C ILE A 286 2.07 -19.34 15.44
N ARG A 287 1.33 -19.84 14.45
CA ARG A 287 1.79 -20.96 13.63
C ARG A 287 3.05 -20.61 12.84
N GLU A 288 3.11 -19.41 12.23
CA GLU A 288 4.30 -18.99 11.50
C GLU A 288 5.47 -18.70 12.45
N LEU A 289 5.21 -18.11 13.62
CA LEU A 289 6.23 -17.90 14.65
C LEU A 289 6.85 -19.23 15.11
N ASN A 290 6.04 -20.26 15.36
CA ASN A 290 6.53 -21.61 15.73
C ASN A 290 7.25 -22.35 14.58
N GLY A 291 7.33 -21.75 13.40
CA GLY A 291 8.11 -22.23 12.26
C GLY A 291 9.57 -21.78 12.37
N SER A 292 10.11 -21.30 11.25
CA SER A 292 11.47 -20.73 11.16
C SER A 292 11.48 -19.67 10.06
N GLY A 293 12.29 -18.63 10.22
CA GLY A 293 12.46 -17.60 9.20
C GLY A 293 11.75 -16.28 9.51
N ASP A 294 11.83 -15.34 8.57
CA ASP A 294 11.34 -13.99 8.78
C ASP A 294 10.06 -13.76 7.96
N ASP A 295 8.94 -13.43 8.60
CA ASP A 295 7.68 -13.14 7.90
C ASP A 295 7.24 -11.68 8.12
N PHE A 296 6.67 -11.09 7.07
CA PHE A 296 6.03 -9.78 7.11
C PHE A 296 4.52 -9.93 6.97
N ILE A 297 3.79 -9.66 8.04
CA ILE A 297 2.34 -9.77 8.11
C ILE A 297 1.71 -8.38 7.98
N VAL A 298 0.76 -8.23 7.05
CA VAL A 298 -0.02 -7.01 6.85
C VAL A 298 -1.50 -7.32 7.03
N ILE A 299 -2.08 -6.71 8.06
CA ILE A 299 -3.50 -6.79 8.38
C ILE A 299 -4.03 -5.38 8.68
N GLY A 300 -5.33 -5.17 8.46
CA GLY A 300 -6.03 -3.92 8.71
C GLY A 300 -5.71 -3.39 10.10
N SER A 301 -5.39 -2.10 10.18
CA SER A 301 -4.93 -1.48 11.42
C SER A 301 -5.93 -1.59 12.57
N ALA A 302 -7.23 -1.71 12.24
CA ALA A 302 -8.31 -1.93 13.19
C ALA A 302 -8.18 -3.24 13.99
N HIS A 303 -7.46 -4.25 13.49
CA HIS A 303 -7.23 -5.53 14.16
C HIS A 303 -6.23 -5.44 15.34
N PHE A 304 -5.42 -4.38 15.40
CA PHE A 304 -4.41 -4.19 16.45
C PHE A 304 -4.92 -3.42 17.67
N ALA A 305 -6.16 -2.93 17.66
CA ALA A 305 -6.67 -2.01 18.66
C ALA A 305 -7.98 -2.49 19.30
N GLY A 306 -8.21 -2.09 20.55
CA GLY A 306 -9.43 -2.38 21.28
C GLY A 306 -9.40 -3.69 22.07
N PRO A 307 -10.51 -4.02 22.76
CA PRO A 307 -10.59 -5.12 23.72
C PRO A 307 -10.46 -6.52 23.11
N ASP A 308 -10.66 -6.63 21.79
CA ASP A 308 -10.60 -7.88 21.05
C ASP A 308 -9.39 -7.92 20.11
N SER A 309 -8.36 -7.11 20.35
CA SER A 309 -7.22 -6.95 19.44
C SER A 309 -6.33 -8.19 19.33
N VAL A 310 -5.68 -8.35 18.18
CA VAL A 310 -4.64 -9.37 17.95
C VAL A 310 -3.50 -9.23 18.95
N LEU A 311 -3.09 -8.00 19.30
CA LEU A 311 -2.01 -7.76 20.28
C LEU A 311 -2.38 -8.30 21.66
N ARG A 312 -3.60 -8.03 22.10
CA ARG A 312 -4.10 -8.55 23.37
C ARG A 312 -4.17 -10.08 23.34
N MET A 313 -4.73 -10.65 22.28
CA MET A 313 -4.85 -12.09 22.10
C MET A 313 -3.50 -12.81 22.07
N LEU A 314 -2.43 -12.16 21.59
CA LEU A 314 -1.06 -12.66 21.63
C LEU A 314 -0.51 -12.65 23.06
N ILE A 315 -0.69 -11.54 23.80
CA ILE A 315 -0.21 -11.41 25.19
C ILE A 315 -0.92 -12.38 26.12
N GLU A 316 -2.23 -12.54 25.97
CA GLU A 316 -3.01 -13.53 26.74
C GLU A 316 -2.56 -14.97 26.47
N ARG A 317 -2.00 -15.25 25.29
CA ARG A 317 -1.41 -16.54 24.92
C ARG A 317 0.08 -16.67 25.30
N GLY A 318 0.65 -15.68 25.99
CA GLY A 318 2.03 -15.72 26.51
C GLY A 318 3.10 -15.18 25.55
N TYR A 319 2.72 -14.53 24.45
CA TYR A 319 3.65 -13.90 23.52
C TYR A 319 3.87 -12.42 23.88
N THR A 320 5.05 -11.89 23.58
CA THR A 320 5.44 -10.51 23.90
C THR A 320 5.64 -9.70 22.62
N PRO A 321 4.58 -9.24 21.96
CA PRO A 321 4.72 -8.35 20.81
C PRO A 321 5.31 -7.02 21.27
N GLU A 322 6.30 -6.54 20.54
CA GLU A 322 6.94 -5.27 20.79
C GLU A 322 6.54 -4.27 19.72
N ARG A 323 6.17 -3.06 20.12
CA ARG A 323 6.01 -1.97 19.16
C ARG A 323 7.38 -1.50 18.72
N VAL A 324 7.58 -1.38 17.41
CA VAL A 324 8.84 -0.91 16.83
C VAL A 324 8.68 0.50 16.27
N TYR A 325 9.74 1.29 16.39
CA TYR A 325 9.76 2.68 15.99
C TYR A 325 11.00 2.93 15.13
N ASP A 326 10.79 3.61 14.02
CA ASP A 326 11.87 4.24 13.28
C ASP A 326 12.24 5.58 13.94
N THR A 327 13.53 5.90 13.97
CA THR A 327 14.03 7.22 14.39
C THR A 327 13.97 8.25 13.26
N ASN A 328 13.78 7.79 12.03
CA ASN A 328 13.69 8.63 10.84
C ASN A 328 12.22 8.92 10.50
N GLU A 329 11.97 10.07 9.88
CA GLU A 329 10.63 10.38 9.37
C GLU A 329 10.20 9.40 8.26
N PRO A 330 8.88 9.15 8.08
CA PRO A 330 8.37 8.36 6.97
C PRO A 330 8.93 8.85 5.63
N GLU A 331 9.51 7.92 4.87
CA GLU A 331 10.08 8.17 3.56
C GLU A 331 9.05 8.86 2.65
N THR A 332 9.51 9.90 1.98
CA THR A 332 8.78 10.44 0.83
C THR A 332 8.80 9.38 -0.25
N SER A 333 7.65 8.91 -0.72
CA SER A 333 7.59 7.95 -1.83
C SER A 333 8.19 8.58 -3.09
N PHE A 334 9.49 8.40 -3.25
CA PHE A 334 10.25 8.43 -4.48
C PHE A 334 11.24 7.29 -4.35
N SER A 335 11.28 6.40 -5.33
CA SER A 335 12.22 5.29 -5.36
C SER A 335 13.65 5.84 -5.45
N ASN A 336 14.31 6.00 -4.30
CA ASN A 336 15.75 6.19 -4.23
C ASN A 336 16.35 4.90 -3.64
N LYS A 337 16.92 4.06 -4.50
CA LYS A 337 17.87 3.04 -4.06
C LYS A 337 19.25 3.69 -4.00
N SER A 338 19.81 3.82 -2.80
CA SER A 338 21.25 4.00 -2.63
C SER A 338 21.89 2.61 -2.46
N PHE A 339 22.72 2.21 -3.42
CA PHE A 339 23.66 1.11 -3.24
C PHE A 339 24.95 1.67 -2.67
N TYR A 340 25.46 1.10 -1.57
CA TYR A 340 26.87 1.23 -1.23
C TYR A 340 27.69 0.46 -2.27
N PRO A 341 28.64 1.08 -2.99
CA PRO A 341 29.60 0.29 -3.74
C PRO A 341 30.52 -0.42 -2.74
N PRO A 342 30.73 -1.74 -2.86
CA PRO A 342 31.90 -2.36 -2.27
C PRO A 342 33.13 -1.74 -2.92
N LEU A 343 34.18 -1.58 -2.13
CA LEU A 343 35.53 -1.43 -2.65
C LEU A 343 35.76 -2.48 -3.76
N TYR A 344 35.86 -2.04 -5.02
CA TYR A 344 36.32 -2.92 -6.10
C TYR A 344 37.59 -2.36 -6.71
N GLY A 345 38.66 -3.10 -6.45
CA GLY A 345 39.90 -3.04 -7.18
C GLY A 345 39.71 -3.49 -8.64
N GLU A 346 40.44 -2.79 -9.49
CA GLU A 346 40.99 -3.18 -10.79
C GLU A 346 40.22 -4.17 -11.68
N GLY A 347 39.50 -3.59 -12.64
CA GLY A 347 39.18 -4.20 -13.93
C GLY A 347 38.88 -3.09 -14.94
N LYS A 348 39.87 -2.65 -15.72
CA LYS A 348 39.72 -1.56 -16.70
C LYS A 348 38.95 -2.04 -17.93
N ILE A 349 37.66 -1.70 -18.04
CA ILE A 349 36.89 -1.82 -19.28
C ILE A 349 36.31 -0.45 -19.58
N MET A 350 36.65 0.13 -20.73
CA MET A 350 36.24 1.49 -21.13
C MET A 350 35.51 1.46 -22.48
N PRO A 351 34.34 2.11 -22.62
CA PRO A 351 33.72 2.33 -23.93
C PRO A 351 34.59 3.28 -24.77
N LYS A 352 34.77 2.96 -26.07
CA LYS A 352 35.62 3.76 -26.98
C LYS A 352 35.03 5.13 -27.31
N ALA A 353 33.70 5.27 -27.35
CA ALA A 353 33.00 6.52 -27.56
C ALA A 353 31.54 6.43 -27.06
N VAL A 354 30.92 7.58 -26.77
CA VAL A 354 29.48 7.72 -26.53
C VAL A 354 28.99 8.76 -27.52
N THR A 355 28.01 8.42 -28.34
CA THR A 355 27.36 9.36 -29.26
C THR A 355 25.97 9.68 -28.74
N MET A 356 25.59 10.95 -28.79
CA MET A 356 24.28 11.43 -28.36
C MET A 356 23.56 12.07 -29.55
N SER A 357 22.29 11.75 -29.73
CA SER A 357 21.45 12.30 -30.81
C SER A 357 20.03 12.53 -30.30
N LEU A 358 19.43 13.66 -30.64
CA LEU A 358 18.04 13.96 -30.27
C LEU A 358 17.08 13.47 -31.36
N LEU A 359 15.93 12.93 -30.94
CA LEU A 359 14.86 12.41 -31.78
C LEU A 359 13.51 13.02 -31.36
N PRO A 360 12.58 13.27 -32.30
CA PRO A 360 11.22 13.65 -31.96
C PRO A 360 10.55 12.57 -31.10
N SER A 361 9.78 12.98 -30.10
CA SER A 361 9.02 12.02 -29.29
C SER A 361 7.91 11.36 -30.10
N LYS A 362 7.69 10.06 -29.88
CA LYS A 362 6.62 9.27 -30.51
C LYS A 362 5.33 9.23 -29.65
N THR A 363 5.31 9.92 -28.51
CA THR A 363 4.31 9.76 -27.45
C THR A 363 3.07 10.65 -27.59
N ASN A 364 2.82 11.28 -28.75
CA ASN A 364 1.78 12.30 -28.98
C ASN A 364 1.86 13.53 -28.05
N ARG A 365 2.93 13.67 -27.25
CA ARG A 365 3.26 14.88 -26.50
C ARG A 365 4.16 15.77 -27.33
N VAL A 366 3.70 16.99 -27.58
CA VAL A 366 4.40 18.01 -28.39
C VAL A 366 5.60 18.63 -27.65
N ASP A 367 5.74 18.34 -26.36
CA ASP A 367 6.67 18.96 -25.41
C ASP A 367 7.74 17.99 -24.88
N GLU A 368 8.06 16.95 -25.66
CA GLU A 368 9.00 15.90 -25.27
C GLU A 368 10.04 15.64 -26.38
N VAL A 369 11.31 15.50 -26.00
CA VAL A 369 12.41 15.12 -26.90
C VAL A 369 13.09 13.85 -26.40
N VAL A 370 13.55 13.00 -27.32
CA VAL A 370 14.24 11.76 -26.97
C VAL A 370 15.74 11.90 -27.22
N VAL A 371 16.55 11.78 -26.17
CA VAL A 371 18.00 11.68 -26.27
C VAL A 371 18.40 10.22 -26.50
N ARG A 372 18.78 9.88 -27.74
CA ARG A 372 19.39 8.59 -28.08
C ARG A 372 20.89 8.62 -27.79
N LEU A 373 21.33 7.72 -26.93
CA LEU A 373 22.73 7.38 -26.71
C LEU A 373 23.10 6.17 -27.55
N THR A 374 24.27 6.22 -28.19
CA THR A 374 24.84 5.08 -28.91
C THR A 374 26.24 4.82 -28.38
N THR A 375 26.49 3.59 -27.94
CA THR A 375 27.81 3.14 -27.51
C THR A 375 28.29 2.03 -28.44
N PRO A 376 29.46 2.16 -29.07
CA PRO A 376 30.12 1.03 -29.72
C PRO A 376 30.54 0.05 -28.62
N VAL A 377 29.82 -1.06 -28.49
CA VAL A 377 30.20 -2.13 -27.56
C VAL A 377 31.21 -3.00 -28.29
N ALA A 378 32.45 -3.00 -27.79
CA ALA A 378 33.49 -3.85 -28.33
C ALA A 378 33.83 -4.96 -27.32
N TYR A 379 32.86 -5.64 -26.70
CA TYR A 379 33.19 -6.68 -25.71
C TYR A 379 32.22 -7.86 -25.63
N HIS A 380 32.79 -8.98 -25.19
CA HIS A 380 32.21 -10.28 -24.88
C HIS A 380 31.37 -10.26 -23.60
N PHE A 381 30.25 -10.98 -23.57
CA PHE A 381 29.37 -11.06 -22.39
C PHE A 381 29.54 -12.39 -21.65
N CYS A 382 29.95 -12.32 -20.39
CA CYS A 382 29.78 -13.37 -19.40
C CYS A 382 29.15 -12.74 -18.14
N GLY A 383 27.82 -12.77 -18.04
CA GLY A 383 27.07 -12.25 -16.89
C GLY A 383 25.66 -11.71 -17.23
N ARG A 384 24.77 -11.60 -16.22
CA ARG A 384 23.43 -10.99 -16.37
C ARG A 384 23.53 -9.46 -16.35
N VAL A 385 22.89 -8.83 -17.33
CA VAL A 385 22.69 -7.37 -17.41
C VAL A 385 21.42 -7.00 -16.65
N SER A 386 21.47 -5.97 -15.79
CA SER A 386 20.30 -5.43 -15.10
C SER A 386 19.73 -4.23 -15.86
N PRO A 387 18.39 -4.04 -15.93
CA PRO A 387 17.79 -2.91 -16.63
C PRO A 387 18.06 -1.56 -15.93
N MET A 388 18.09 -0.50 -16.74
CA MET A 388 18.45 0.87 -16.35
C MET A 388 17.37 1.54 -15.48
N LEU A 389 17.81 2.28 -14.44
CA LEU A 389 16.96 3.18 -13.66
C LEU A 389 17.43 4.62 -13.89
N HIS A 390 16.50 5.55 -14.13
CA HIS A 390 16.76 6.99 -14.12
C HIS A 390 16.48 7.55 -12.72
N MET A 391 17.35 8.41 -12.20
CA MET A 391 17.12 9.13 -10.94
C MET A 391 17.26 10.63 -11.16
N ILE A 392 16.33 11.42 -10.62
CA ILE A 392 16.38 12.89 -10.63
C ILE A 392 16.60 13.34 -9.19
N ILE A 393 17.73 14.01 -8.94
CA ILE A 393 18.09 14.52 -7.62
C ILE A 393 18.04 16.05 -7.67
N PRO A 394 17.14 16.70 -6.91
CA PRO A 394 17.18 18.14 -6.72
C PRO A 394 18.30 18.50 -5.74
N GLU A 395 19.23 19.35 -6.18
CA GLU A 395 20.29 19.92 -5.34
C GLU A 395 19.97 21.39 -5.03
N GLN A 396 20.67 21.97 -4.05
CA GLN A 396 20.42 23.32 -3.55
C GLN A 396 20.44 24.37 -4.69
N ASP A 397 21.38 24.21 -5.63
CA ASP A 397 21.59 25.12 -6.77
C ASP A 397 21.53 24.44 -8.15
N SER A 398 21.21 23.14 -8.23
CA SER A 398 21.18 22.39 -9.49
C SER A 398 20.10 21.29 -9.46
N MET A 399 19.82 20.67 -10.61
CA MET A 399 19.05 19.42 -10.66
C MET A 399 19.82 18.41 -11.49
N THR A 400 20.16 17.26 -10.87
CA THR A 400 21.02 16.23 -11.47
C THR A 400 20.17 15.05 -11.95
N ILE A 401 20.30 14.71 -13.23
CA ILE A 401 19.65 13.56 -13.86
C ILE A 401 20.72 12.48 -14.07
N TYR A 402 20.56 11.33 -13.42
CA TYR A 402 21.44 10.18 -13.55
C TYR A 402 20.93 9.22 -14.62
N THR A 403 21.82 8.84 -15.54
CA THR A 403 21.51 7.93 -16.65
C THR A 403 22.65 6.91 -16.85
N GLY A 404 22.34 5.61 -16.88
CA GLY A 404 23.33 4.57 -17.23
C GLY A 404 23.02 3.15 -16.73
N PRO A 405 23.57 2.09 -17.36
CA PRO A 405 23.50 0.72 -16.86
C PRO A 405 24.52 0.44 -15.75
N TYR A 406 24.12 -0.32 -14.73
CA TYR A 406 25.03 -0.99 -13.81
C TYR A 406 25.46 -2.35 -14.41
N TYR A 407 26.76 -2.61 -14.51
CA TYR A 407 27.28 -3.93 -14.84
C TYR A 407 27.83 -4.59 -13.57
N ILE A 408 27.27 -5.75 -13.21
CA ILE A 408 27.84 -6.65 -12.19
C ILE A 408 28.44 -7.82 -12.94
N THR A 409 29.75 -7.88 -13.05
CA THR A 409 30.44 -9.11 -13.47
C THR A 409 30.73 -9.94 -12.22
N GLN A 410 30.03 -11.05 -12.02
CA GLN A 410 30.56 -12.15 -11.21
C GLN A 410 31.25 -13.13 -12.17
N TYR A 411 32.55 -13.36 -11.95
CA TYR A 411 33.28 -14.41 -12.67
C TYR A 411 33.38 -15.66 -11.80
N PRO A 412 32.90 -16.82 -12.26
CA PRO A 412 33.43 -18.10 -11.83
C PRO A 412 34.84 -18.24 -12.38
N LYS A 413 35.81 -18.56 -11.52
CA LYS A 413 37.24 -18.68 -11.87
C LYS A 413 37.50 -19.75 -12.93
N GLU A 414 36.56 -20.67 -13.13
CA GLU A 414 36.71 -21.84 -14.00
C GLU A 414 36.35 -21.62 -15.48
N LYS A 415 35.85 -20.44 -15.88
CA LYS A 415 35.38 -20.19 -17.27
C LYS A 415 36.07 -19.01 -17.97
N GLN A 416 37.31 -18.72 -17.59
CA GLN A 416 38.04 -17.54 -18.03
C GLN A 416 38.44 -17.57 -19.53
N ASP A 417 38.51 -18.75 -20.15
CA ASP A 417 39.14 -18.93 -21.47
C ASP A 417 38.18 -19.21 -22.65
N ASP A 418 36.86 -19.34 -22.46
CA ASP A 418 35.92 -19.79 -23.52
C ASP A 418 35.06 -18.67 -24.14
N CYS A 419 35.72 -17.63 -24.67
CA CYS A 419 35.07 -16.38 -25.06
C CYS A 419 35.33 -16.03 -26.56
N GLY A 420 34.34 -16.23 -27.45
CA GLY A 420 34.39 -15.95 -28.91
C GLY A 420 34.01 -14.53 -29.40
N SER A 421 34.36 -14.15 -30.65
CA SER A 421 34.52 -12.75 -31.15
C SER A 421 33.30 -11.76 -31.16
N PRO A 422 33.53 -10.42 -31.05
CA PRO A 422 32.51 -9.39 -30.77
C PRO A 422 31.86 -8.71 -32.00
N THR A 423 30.56 -8.32 -31.95
CA THR A 423 29.88 -7.68 -33.13
C THR A 423 28.67 -6.72 -32.92
N LYS A 424 28.38 -6.06 -31.77
CA LYS A 424 27.19 -5.14 -31.71
C LYS A 424 27.34 -3.81 -30.98
N THR A 425 26.79 -2.74 -31.57
CA THR A 425 26.50 -1.44 -30.93
C THR A 425 25.26 -1.55 -30.02
N SER A 426 25.22 -0.76 -28.95
CA SER A 426 24.05 -0.63 -28.08
C SER A 426 23.51 0.80 -28.15
N THR A 427 22.19 0.95 -28.18
CA THR A 427 21.49 2.24 -28.22
C THR A 427 20.48 2.37 -27.08
N LEU A 428 20.34 3.57 -26.51
CA LEU A 428 19.37 3.88 -25.46
C LEU A 428 18.65 5.19 -25.76
N ASP A 429 17.33 5.17 -25.81
CA ASP A 429 16.48 6.35 -26.00
C ASP A 429 15.98 6.86 -24.64
N ILE A 430 16.25 8.13 -24.32
CA ILE A 430 15.88 8.75 -23.05
C ILE A 430 14.88 9.88 -23.31
N PRO A 431 13.61 9.72 -22.94
CA PRO A 431 12.64 10.81 -23.04
C PRO A 431 12.93 11.93 -22.03
N LEU A 432 12.90 13.18 -22.49
CA LEU A 432 13.03 14.38 -21.67
C LEU A 432 11.83 15.30 -21.93
N ALA A 433 11.07 15.59 -20.87
CA ALA A 433 10.02 16.60 -20.92
C ALA A 433 10.66 18.01 -20.87
N LEU A 434 10.29 18.87 -21.82
CA LEU A 434 10.94 20.18 -21.99
C LEU A 434 10.66 21.13 -20.81
N ASP A 435 9.47 21.03 -20.20
CA ASP A 435 9.06 21.83 -19.03
C ASP A 435 9.96 21.59 -17.80
N GLN A 436 10.54 20.40 -17.66
CA GLN A 436 11.47 20.07 -16.58
C GLN A 436 12.86 20.73 -16.76
N LEU A 437 13.17 21.15 -17.98
CA LEU A 437 14.42 21.81 -18.36
C LEU A 437 14.32 23.34 -18.32
N VAL A 438 13.11 23.90 -18.14
CA VAL A 438 12.87 25.34 -18.02
C VAL A 438 13.11 25.81 -16.57
N GLY A 439 13.84 26.92 -16.41
CA GLY A 439 14.03 27.64 -15.14
C GLY A 439 15.47 28.02 -14.82
N ASP A 440 15.63 28.86 -13.79
CA ASP A 440 16.89 29.60 -13.51
C ASP A 440 18.05 28.73 -12.97
N LYS A 441 17.78 27.46 -12.60
CA LYS A 441 18.80 26.56 -12.03
C LYS A 441 19.48 25.71 -13.11
N PRO A 442 20.82 25.58 -13.14
CA PRO A 442 21.51 24.69 -14.07
C PRO A 442 21.03 23.24 -13.92
N ARG A 443 20.73 22.59 -15.05
CA ARG A 443 20.42 21.16 -15.11
C ARG A 443 21.68 20.38 -15.45
N ILE A 444 21.98 19.33 -14.71
CA ILE A 444 23.19 18.51 -14.91
C ILE A 444 22.76 17.11 -15.34
N LEU A 445 23.17 16.70 -16.53
CA LEU A 445 23.00 15.34 -17.03
C LEU A 445 24.29 14.57 -16.78
N GLN A 446 24.22 13.55 -15.92
CA GLN A 446 25.34 12.68 -15.60
C GLN A 446 25.14 11.30 -16.22
N PHE A 447 26.13 10.88 -17.00
CA PHE A 447 26.18 9.59 -17.67
C PHE A 447 27.14 8.67 -16.94
N TRP A 448 26.67 7.49 -16.56
CA TRP A 448 27.49 6.42 -16.01
C TRP A 448 27.67 5.31 -17.05
N ALA A 449 28.93 5.07 -17.41
CA ALA A 449 29.37 3.87 -18.09
C ALA A 449 30.44 3.17 -17.24
N ALA A 450 30.65 1.87 -17.45
CA ALA A 450 31.72 1.15 -16.78
C ALA A 450 33.05 1.91 -16.95
N GLY A 451 33.62 2.36 -15.83
CA GLY A 451 34.87 3.12 -15.78
C GLY A 451 34.81 4.54 -16.35
N ARG A 452 33.66 5.14 -16.64
CA ARG A 452 33.59 6.51 -17.17
C ARG A 452 32.32 7.25 -16.72
N MET A 453 32.50 8.46 -16.20
CA MET A 453 31.42 9.41 -15.92
C MET A 453 31.58 10.65 -16.79
N ASP A 454 30.55 10.98 -17.57
CA ASP A 454 30.48 12.24 -18.31
C ASP A 454 29.37 13.12 -17.75
N SER A 455 29.65 14.41 -17.58
CA SER A 455 28.69 15.38 -17.04
C SER A 455 28.48 16.51 -18.04
N PHE A 456 27.22 16.85 -18.29
CA PHE A 456 26.83 17.94 -19.18
C PHE A 456 25.88 18.86 -18.46
N LYS A 457 26.13 20.16 -18.53
CA LYS A 457 25.14 21.17 -18.17
C LYS A 457 24.20 21.32 -19.35
N VAL A 458 22.90 21.18 -19.09
CA VAL A 458 21.83 21.32 -20.08
C VAL A 458 21.08 22.61 -19.82
N SER A 459 20.92 23.44 -20.84
CA SER A 459 20.13 24.67 -20.77
C SER A 459 19.18 24.77 -21.95
N LEU A 460 17.97 25.28 -21.70
CA LEU A 460 16.98 25.61 -22.72
C LEU A 460 16.72 27.12 -22.68
N VAL A 461 17.10 27.84 -23.73
CA VAL A 461 16.93 29.30 -23.86
C VAL A 461 16.41 29.60 -25.26
N ASP A 462 15.31 30.35 -25.38
CA ASP A 462 14.72 30.77 -26.66
C ASP A 462 14.62 29.63 -27.69
N ASN A 463 14.02 28.51 -27.26
CA ASN A 463 13.88 27.26 -28.02
C ASN A 463 15.20 26.59 -28.44
N THR A 464 16.34 27.01 -27.91
CA THR A 464 17.63 26.37 -28.16
C THR A 464 18.04 25.51 -26.97
N LEU A 465 18.18 24.21 -27.19
CA LEU A 465 18.74 23.29 -26.20
C LEU A 465 20.26 23.22 -26.35
N THR A 466 20.99 23.49 -25.27
CA THR A 466 22.45 23.55 -25.23
C THR A 466 23.00 22.55 -24.24
N PHE A 467 23.98 21.75 -24.68
CA PHE A 467 24.75 20.82 -23.83
C PHE A 467 26.18 21.31 -23.71
N GLU A 468 26.54 21.81 -22.53
CA GLU A 468 27.88 22.28 -22.20
C GLU A 468 28.60 21.17 -21.41
N PRO A 469 29.70 20.60 -21.94
CA PRO A 469 30.46 19.62 -21.18
C PRO A 469 31.01 20.25 -19.90
N MET A 470 30.75 19.63 -18.75
CA MET A 470 31.30 20.05 -17.47
C MET A 470 32.70 19.43 -17.32
N GLY A 471 33.66 20.22 -16.82
CA GLY A 471 35.05 19.79 -16.64
C GLY A 471 35.18 18.54 -15.74
N PRO A 472 36.35 17.89 -15.75
CA PRO A 472 36.55 16.66 -15.01
C PRO A 472 36.54 16.92 -13.50
N ASN A 473 35.51 16.45 -12.79
CA ASN A 473 35.76 15.98 -11.43
C ASN A 473 36.73 14.79 -11.58
N LEU A 474 37.87 14.89 -10.88
CA LEU A 474 39.07 14.05 -11.05
C LEU A 474 38.75 12.62 -11.54
N TYR A 475 39.45 12.22 -12.61
CA TYR A 475 39.64 10.87 -13.18
C TYR A 475 39.17 10.57 -14.61
N PHE A 476 38.42 11.42 -15.32
CA PHE A 476 37.96 11.08 -16.70
C PHE A 476 38.09 12.23 -17.72
N LYS A 477 38.47 11.91 -18.97
CA LYS A 477 38.57 12.88 -20.07
C LYS A 477 37.28 12.88 -20.91
N PRO A 478 36.71 14.05 -21.27
CA PRO A 478 35.54 14.14 -22.14
C PRO A 478 35.87 13.68 -23.57
N VAL A 479 34.99 12.87 -24.18
CA VAL A 479 35.21 12.34 -25.54
C VAL A 479 34.91 13.33 -26.66
N THR A 480 34.16 14.41 -26.41
CA THR A 480 33.90 15.43 -27.42
C THR A 480 33.97 16.81 -26.79
N LYS A 481 34.99 17.59 -27.16
CA LYS A 481 35.26 18.94 -26.67
C LYS A 481 34.29 20.01 -27.20
N HIS A 482 33.09 19.65 -27.64
CA HIS A 482 32.22 20.56 -28.42
C HIS A 482 30.86 20.71 -27.74
N GLN A 483 30.41 21.96 -27.63
CA GLN A 483 29.05 22.34 -27.23
C GLN A 483 28.08 21.86 -28.31
N LEU A 484 26.99 21.22 -27.90
CA LEU A 484 25.93 20.80 -28.83
C LEU A 484 24.74 21.74 -28.65
N THR A 485 24.39 22.47 -29.70
CA THR A 485 23.23 23.38 -29.74
C THR A 485 22.19 22.86 -30.72
N LEU A 486 20.91 22.95 -30.35
CA LEU A 486 19.81 22.55 -31.22
C LEU A 486 18.67 23.55 -31.11
N ASP A 487 18.29 24.15 -32.24
CA ASP A 487 17.09 24.98 -32.37
C ASP A 487 15.86 24.07 -32.52
N LEU A 488 15.02 24.04 -31.50
CA LEU A 488 13.81 23.23 -31.47
C LEU A 488 12.77 23.68 -32.50
N ALA A 489 12.85 24.90 -33.04
CA ALA A 489 11.99 25.35 -34.14
C ALA A 489 12.24 24.60 -35.45
N SER A 490 13.44 24.01 -35.61
CA SER A 490 13.85 23.29 -36.82
C SER A 490 13.37 21.82 -36.88
N LEU A 491 12.82 21.29 -35.79
CA LEU A 491 12.42 19.88 -35.69
C LEU A 491 11.03 19.55 -36.30
N GLY A 492 10.28 20.56 -36.74
CA GLY A 492 8.90 20.40 -37.25
C GLY A 492 7.88 20.16 -36.12
N GLN A 493 6.63 20.59 -36.34
CA GLN A 493 5.54 20.55 -35.34
C GLN A 493 5.32 19.20 -34.69
#